data_AF-A0A146L4Q6-F1
#
_entry.id   AF-A0A146L4Q6-F1
#
_cell.length_a   1.000
_cell.length_b   1.000
_cell.length_c   1.000
_cell.angle_alpha   90.00
_cell.angle_beta   90.00
_cell.angle_gamma   90.00
#
_symmetry.space_group_name_H-M   'P 1'
#
loop_
_entity.id
_entity.type
_entity.pdbx_description
1 polymer ?
#
loop_
_entity_poly.entity_id
_entity_poly.type
_entity_poly.pdbx_seq_one_letter_code
_entity_poly.pdbx_strand_id
1 'polypeptide(L)'
;KFNSRLHNKGVYVKMGLRKMVGRKLCKDLHREVKLEVDGKQIELPPVEGIIILNILSWGSGANPWGPEKEDQFSKPNHWDGMLEVVGVTGVVHLGQIQSGLRSAMRIAQGGHIKIHISSDMPVQVDGEPWIQAPCEVVVLKSALKATMLKKMKGKMKRRNTEPFMAQQPLAPGGAGGSGTAAPLSIPVVTEQLENLNHNNEF
;
A
#
# COMPACT_ATOMS: atom_id res chain seq x y z
N LYS A 1 15.30 -10.15 21.01
CA LYS A 1 14.68 -8.99 21.70
C LYS A 1 14.74 -7.80 20.74
N PHE A 2 13.61 -7.38 20.14
CA PHE A 2 13.58 -6.42 19.01
C PHE A 2 13.83 -4.98 19.50
N ASN A 3 14.99 -4.43 19.16
CA ASN A 3 15.38 -3.07 19.52
C ASN A 3 14.85 -2.08 18.47
N SER A 4 13.62 -1.63 18.70
CA SER A 4 12.90 -0.48 18.11
C SER A 4 12.93 -0.28 16.59
N ARG A 5 11.76 -0.48 15.95
CA ARG A 5 11.44 -0.05 14.57
C ARG A 5 11.72 1.44 14.30
N LEU A 6 11.75 2.28 15.34
CA LEU A 6 12.03 3.71 15.24
C LEU A 6 13.52 3.99 14.98
N HIS A 7 14.43 3.13 15.47
CA HIS A 7 15.87 3.30 15.26
C HIS A 7 16.24 3.08 13.79
N ASN A 8 15.70 2.03 13.15
CA ASN A 8 15.88 1.83 11.70
C ASN A 8 15.36 3.02 10.90
N LYS A 9 14.14 3.49 11.19
CA LYS A 9 13.58 4.67 10.51
C LYS A 9 14.46 5.91 10.69
N GLY A 10 15.00 6.14 11.90
CA GLY A 10 15.88 7.27 12.19
C GLY A 10 17.20 7.24 11.42
N VAL A 11 17.81 6.07 11.24
CA VAL A 11 19.04 5.92 10.45
C VAL A 11 18.79 6.27 8.97
N TYR A 12 17.67 5.81 8.38
CA TYR A 12 17.29 6.17 7.02
C TYR A 12 17.02 7.67 6.86
N VAL A 13 16.35 8.30 7.83
CA VAL A 13 16.12 9.75 7.82
C VAL A 13 17.45 10.49 7.86
N LYS A 14 18.39 10.12 8.74
CA LYS A 14 19.71 10.77 8.86
C LYS A 14 20.56 10.60 7.60
N MET A 15 20.57 9.42 6.98
CA MET A 15 21.29 9.18 5.73
C MET A 15 20.64 9.86 4.52
N GLY A 16 19.30 9.88 4.47
CA GLY A 16 18.53 10.59 3.46
C GLY A 16 18.80 12.08 3.51
N LEU A 17 18.70 12.69 4.71
CA LEU A 17 18.96 14.12 4.89
C LEU A 17 20.38 14.50 4.46
N ARG A 18 21.40 13.69 4.79
CA ARG A 18 22.81 13.93 4.39
C ARG A 18 23.03 13.93 2.88
N LYS A 19 22.34 13.07 2.12
CA LYS A 19 22.47 13.00 0.65
C LYS A 19 21.75 14.14 -0.07
N MET A 20 20.86 14.85 0.62
CA MET A 20 20.00 15.86 0.04
C MET A 20 20.52 17.29 0.12
N VAL A 21 21.46 17.57 1.02
CA VAL A 21 22.04 18.91 1.18
C VAL A 21 22.85 19.35 -0.06
N GLY A 22 23.21 18.45 -0.98
CA GLY A 22 24.12 18.74 -2.11
C GLY A 22 23.57 18.66 -3.53
N ARG A 23 22.35 18.12 -3.78
CA ARG A 23 21.86 17.86 -5.15
C ARG A 23 20.68 18.77 -5.51
N LYS A 24 20.94 19.75 -6.39
CA LYS A 24 19.95 20.69 -6.99
C LYS A 24 19.13 20.09 -8.14
N LEU A 25 19.08 18.76 -8.32
CA LEU A 25 18.61 18.13 -9.56
C LEU A 25 17.12 18.36 -9.87
N CYS A 26 16.27 18.66 -8.87
CA CYS A 26 14.81 18.79 -9.09
C CYS A 26 14.20 20.11 -8.59
N LYS A 27 15.00 21.15 -8.33
CA LYS A 27 14.48 22.41 -7.75
C LYS A 27 13.48 23.14 -8.64
N ASP A 28 13.50 22.86 -9.94
CA ASP A 28 12.63 23.47 -10.93
C ASP A 28 11.88 22.41 -11.76
N LEU A 29 11.37 21.35 -11.12
CA LEU A 29 10.69 20.25 -11.82
C LEU A 29 9.58 20.75 -12.76
N HIS A 30 8.82 21.76 -12.33
CA HIS A 30 7.75 22.40 -13.11
C HIS A 30 8.21 23.02 -14.45
N ARG A 31 9.51 23.27 -14.63
CA ARG A 31 10.08 23.78 -15.89
C ARG A 31 10.57 22.65 -16.80
N GLU A 32 11.00 21.56 -16.20
CA GLU A 32 11.58 20.39 -16.89
C GLU A 32 10.51 19.37 -17.30
N VAL A 33 9.35 19.41 -16.65
CA VAL A 33 8.24 18.49 -16.85
C VAL A 33 7.01 19.23 -17.34
N LYS A 34 6.38 18.71 -18.39
CA LYS A 34 5.03 19.13 -18.81
C LYS A 34 4.05 18.01 -18.53
N LEU A 35 2.93 18.35 -17.91
CA LEU A 35 1.87 17.40 -17.57
C LEU A 35 0.64 17.66 -18.46
N GLU A 36 0.11 16.61 -19.02
CA GLU A 36 -1.20 16.59 -19.69
C GLU A 36 -2.05 15.49 -19.04
N VAL A 37 -3.30 15.81 -18.76
CA VAL A 37 -4.27 14.89 -18.15
C VAL A 37 -5.56 14.94 -18.96
N ASP A 38 -5.98 13.78 -19.48
CA ASP A 38 -7.15 13.62 -20.34
C ASP A 38 -7.18 14.63 -21.51
N GLY A 39 -6.02 14.87 -22.14
CA GLY A 39 -5.86 15.78 -23.27
C GLY A 39 -5.77 17.26 -22.90
N LYS A 40 -5.82 17.61 -21.61
CA LYS A 40 -5.68 18.99 -21.13
C LYS A 40 -4.32 19.21 -20.54
N GLN A 41 -3.63 20.25 -20.99
CA GLN A 41 -2.36 20.66 -20.38
C GLN A 41 -2.61 21.20 -18.97
N ILE A 42 -1.88 20.66 -17.99
CA ILE A 42 -1.96 21.04 -16.59
C ILE A 42 -0.72 21.86 -16.24
N GLU A 43 -0.93 23.08 -15.77
CA GLU A 43 0.15 23.92 -15.26
C GLU A 43 0.62 23.40 -13.89
N LEU A 44 1.90 23.04 -13.81
CA LEU A 44 2.47 22.54 -12.57
C LEU A 44 2.82 23.70 -11.64
N PRO A 45 2.38 23.66 -10.37
CA PRO A 45 2.88 24.60 -9.37
C PRO A 45 4.38 24.38 -9.11
N PRO A 46 5.07 25.26 -8.37
CA PRO A 46 6.50 25.11 -8.01
C PRO A 46 6.76 23.89 -7.10
N VAL A 47 6.72 22.70 -7.69
CA VAL A 47 6.95 21.41 -7.04
C VAL A 47 8.35 20.92 -7.39
N GLU A 48 8.90 20.08 -6.51
CA GLU A 48 10.17 19.38 -6.70
C GLU A 48 9.97 17.89 -7.03
N GLY A 49 8.72 17.39 -6.94
CA GLY A 49 8.36 16.01 -7.23
C GLY A 49 6.88 15.86 -7.58
N ILE A 50 6.57 14.89 -8.44
CA ILE A 50 5.20 14.45 -8.76
C ILE A 50 5.04 13.00 -8.34
N ILE A 51 3.89 12.67 -7.78
CA ILE A 51 3.50 11.30 -7.44
C ILE A 51 2.16 11.03 -8.13
N ILE A 52 2.10 9.92 -8.86
CA ILE A 52 0.88 9.42 -9.48
C ILE A 52 0.42 8.22 -8.66
N LEU A 53 -0.82 8.24 -8.20
CA LEU A 53 -1.39 7.22 -7.34
C LEU A 53 -2.52 6.50 -8.09
N ASN A 54 -2.46 5.18 -8.11
CA ASN A 54 -3.60 4.32 -8.43
C ASN A 54 -4.36 3.89 -7.16
N ILE A 55 -3.65 3.82 -6.03
CA ILE A 55 -4.24 3.56 -4.71
C ILE A 55 -3.86 4.69 -3.76
N LEU A 56 -4.75 5.01 -2.82
CA LEU A 56 -4.54 6.05 -1.79
C LEU A 56 -3.49 5.71 -0.72
N SER A 57 -2.53 4.87 -1.05
CA SER A 57 -1.47 4.43 -0.16
C SER A 57 -0.15 4.47 -0.89
N TRP A 58 0.81 5.20 -0.33
CA TRP A 58 2.12 5.40 -0.91
C TRP A 58 3.20 5.32 0.17
N GLY A 59 4.40 4.85 -0.20
CA GLY A 59 5.61 4.95 0.62
C GLY A 59 5.42 4.56 2.09
N SER A 60 5.16 3.27 2.36
CA SER A 60 4.89 2.72 3.71
C SER A 60 3.52 3.09 4.31
N GLY A 61 2.51 3.35 3.49
CA GLY A 61 1.12 3.46 3.96
C GLY A 61 0.61 4.89 4.12
N ALA A 62 1.41 5.89 3.76
CA ALA A 62 0.99 7.29 3.79
C ALA A 62 -0.11 7.53 2.75
N ASN A 63 -0.94 8.55 2.98
CA ASN A 63 -1.95 8.99 2.01
C ASN A 63 -1.60 10.41 1.55
N PRO A 64 -0.80 10.57 0.46
CA PRO A 64 -0.45 11.88 -0.05
C PRO A 64 -1.66 12.70 -0.51
N TRP A 65 -2.73 12.06 -0.99
CA TRP A 65 -3.95 12.76 -1.40
C TRP A 65 -4.67 13.43 -0.22
N GLY A 66 -4.56 12.84 0.96
CA GLY A 66 -5.16 13.36 2.18
C GLY A 66 -6.65 13.00 2.37
N PRO A 67 -7.29 13.55 3.41
CA PRO A 67 -8.71 13.35 3.70
C PRO A 67 -9.59 14.03 2.65
N GLU A 68 -10.88 13.68 2.61
CA GLU A 68 -11.87 14.32 1.75
C GLU A 68 -11.91 15.84 2.02
N LYS A 69 -12.02 16.62 0.95
CA LYS A 69 -12.10 18.09 0.98
C LYS A 69 -13.17 18.51 -0.02
N GLU A 70 -13.82 19.64 0.24
CA GLU A 70 -14.69 20.30 -0.73
C GLU A 70 -13.80 21.04 -1.73
N ASP A 71 -13.37 20.35 -2.76
CA ASP A 71 -12.60 20.90 -3.87
C ASP A 71 -13.16 20.38 -5.21
N GLN A 72 -12.48 20.71 -6.30
CA GLN A 72 -12.88 20.32 -7.66
C GLN A 72 -12.65 18.84 -7.98
N PHE A 73 -12.07 18.07 -7.06
CA PHE A 73 -11.69 16.69 -7.29
C PHE A 73 -12.75 15.71 -6.78
N SER A 74 -12.88 14.59 -7.49
CA SER A 74 -13.75 13.51 -7.06
C SER A 74 -13.09 12.73 -5.93
N LYS A 75 -13.92 12.10 -5.10
CA LYS A 75 -13.43 11.18 -4.07
C LYS A 75 -12.58 10.08 -4.72
N PRO A 76 -11.29 9.97 -4.40
CA PRO A 76 -10.40 9.02 -5.07
C PRO A 76 -10.82 7.59 -4.87
N ASN A 77 -10.67 6.80 -5.92
CA ASN A 77 -11.16 5.46 -5.91
C ASN A 77 -10.47 4.56 -6.95
N HIS A 78 -9.63 3.63 -6.49
CA HIS A 78 -8.81 2.75 -7.34
C HIS A 78 -9.55 1.83 -8.35
N TRP A 79 -10.89 1.83 -8.41
CA TRP A 79 -11.66 1.07 -9.40
C TRP A 79 -12.47 1.93 -10.38
N ASP A 80 -12.43 3.26 -10.26
CA ASP A 80 -13.08 4.17 -11.23
C ASP A 80 -12.28 4.30 -12.54
N GLY A 81 -10.98 3.98 -12.50
CA GLY A 81 -10.08 4.08 -13.64
C GLY A 81 -9.45 5.47 -13.81
N MET A 82 -9.49 6.27 -12.76
CA MET A 82 -8.78 7.54 -12.61
C MET A 82 -7.52 7.32 -11.77
N LEU A 83 -6.51 8.16 -12.02
CA LEU A 83 -5.28 8.24 -11.26
C LEU A 83 -5.21 9.62 -10.60
N GLU A 84 -4.70 9.65 -9.38
CA GLU A 84 -4.48 10.91 -8.65
C GLU A 84 -3.06 11.42 -8.88
N VAL A 85 -2.94 12.65 -9.37
CA VAL A 85 -1.66 13.34 -9.53
C VAL A 85 -1.47 14.34 -8.39
N VAL A 86 -0.39 14.19 -7.64
CA VAL A 86 -0.05 15.09 -6.53
C VAL A 86 1.38 15.59 -6.62
N GLY A 87 1.60 16.79 -6.09
CA GLY A 87 2.89 17.47 -6.06
C GLY A 87 3.50 17.55 -4.66
N VAL A 88 4.82 17.41 -4.60
CA VAL A 88 5.62 17.60 -3.38
C VAL A 88 6.68 18.67 -3.61
N THR A 89 6.91 19.52 -2.61
CA THR A 89 7.77 20.72 -2.73
C THR A 89 9.16 20.52 -2.13
N GLY A 90 9.54 19.26 -1.90
CA GLY A 90 10.81 18.89 -1.29
C GLY A 90 10.64 17.97 -0.10
N VAL A 91 11.74 17.62 0.55
CA VAL A 91 11.74 16.49 1.50
C VAL A 91 11.24 16.77 2.88
N VAL A 92 11.25 18.03 3.31
CA VAL A 92 10.55 18.39 4.53
C VAL A 92 9.05 18.15 4.34
N HIS A 93 8.50 18.58 3.19
CA HIS A 93 7.11 18.33 2.84
C HIS A 93 6.83 16.82 2.67
N LEU A 94 7.71 16.09 1.98
CA LEU A 94 7.59 14.63 1.83
C LEU A 94 7.60 13.90 3.18
N GLY A 95 8.48 14.31 4.11
CA GLY A 95 8.56 13.74 5.45
C GLY A 95 7.30 14.00 6.28
N GLN A 96 6.68 15.18 6.13
CA GLN A 96 5.40 15.50 6.76
C GLN A 96 4.23 14.69 6.19
N ILE A 97 4.27 14.35 4.90
CA ILE A 97 3.30 13.45 4.27
C ILE A 97 3.45 12.04 4.84
N GLN A 98 4.68 11.53 4.93
CA GLN A 98 4.94 10.20 5.48
C GLN A 98 4.54 10.05 6.95
N SER A 99 4.66 11.12 7.74
CA SER A 99 4.21 11.13 9.14
C SER A 99 2.70 11.34 9.30
N GLY A 100 1.98 11.67 8.22
CA GLY A 100 0.55 11.99 8.25
C GLY A 100 0.21 13.37 8.78
N LEU A 101 1.21 14.25 8.97
CA LEU A 101 1.02 15.62 9.44
C LEU A 101 0.52 16.57 8.34
N ARG A 102 0.84 16.27 7.08
CA ARG A 102 0.39 17.03 5.91
C ARG A 102 -0.01 16.10 4.77
N SER A 103 -0.70 16.66 3.78
CA SER A 103 -1.00 16.02 2.50
C SER A 103 -0.25 16.75 1.39
N ALA A 104 0.00 16.05 0.29
CA ALA A 104 0.57 16.62 -0.91
C ALA A 104 -0.40 17.63 -1.56
N MET A 105 0.13 18.41 -2.50
CA MET A 105 -0.69 19.31 -3.31
C MET A 105 -1.45 18.49 -4.35
N ARG A 106 -2.78 18.56 -4.36
CA ARG A 106 -3.59 17.92 -5.41
C ARG A 106 -3.46 18.71 -6.70
N ILE A 107 -3.03 18.04 -7.78
CA ILE A 107 -2.78 18.69 -9.07
C ILE A 107 -3.88 18.33 -10.06
N ALA A 108 -4.14 17.04 -10.24
CA ALA A 108 -5.08 16.54 -11.25
C ALA A 108 -5.65 15.16 -10.88
N GLN A 109 -6.75 14.80 -11.52
CA GLN A 109 -7.26 13.43 -11.62
C GLN A 109 -7.59 13.14 -13.09
N GLY A 110 -7.23 11.96 -13.58
CA GLY A 110 -7.53 11.56 -14.95
C GLY A 110 -7.20 10.10 -15.26
N GLY A 111 -7.74 9.59 -16.37
CA GLY A 111 -7.50 8.21 -16.82
C GLY A 111 -6.36 8.08 -17.83
N HIS A 112 -5.95 9.19 -18.45
CA HIS A 112 -4.84 9.27 -19.39
C HIS A 112 -3.89 10.38 -18.97
N ILE A 113 -2.70 10.01 -18.49
CA ILE A 113 -1.67 10.96 -18.06
C ILE A 113 -0.51 10.89 -19.04
N LYS A 114 -0.09 12.04 -19.56
CA LYS A 114 1.11 12.18 -20.38
C LYS A 114 2.06 13.14 -19.70
N ILE A 115 3.31 12.70 -19.55
CA ILE A 115 4.39 13.42 -18.87
C ILE A 115 5.53 13.57 -19.86
N HIS A 116 5.80 14.80 -20.27
CA HIS A 116 6.98 15.11 -21.06
C HIS A 116 8.12 15.50 -20.12
N ILE A 117 9.23 14.78 -20.19
CA ILE A 117 10.43 14.98 -19.36
C ILE A 117 11.55 15.50 -20.26
N SER A 118 12.12 16.66 -19.92
CA SER A 118 13.08 17.37 -20.77
C SER A 118 14.55 17.12 -20.39
N SER A 119 14.81 16.52 -19.22
CA SER A 119 16.14 16.26 -18.67
C SER A 119 16.19 14.93 -17.92
N ASP A 120 17.40 14.42 -17.65
CA ASP A 120 17.59 13.19 -16.87
C ASP A 120 16.93 13.33 -15.48
N MET A 121 15.95 12.48 -15.20
CA MET A 121 15.09 12.59 -14.01
C MET A 121 15.09 11.29 -13.21
N PRO A 122 15.24 11.31 -11.88
CA PRO A 122 14.99 10.13 -11.07
C PRO A 122 13.51 9.76 -11.09
N VAL A 123 13.21 8.52 -11.48
CA VAL A 123 11.86 7.96 -11.52
C VAL A 123 11.82 6.69 -10.68
N GLN A 124 10.67 6.40 -10.07
CA GLN A 124 10.42 5.17 -9.35
C GLN A 124 8.99 4.70 -9.63
N VAL A 125 8.84 3.42 -9.98
CA VAL A 125 7.53 2.77 -10.16
C VAL A 125 7.52 1.49 -9.34
N ASP A 126 6.49 1.31 -8.51
CA ASP A 126 6.24 0.12 -7.67
C ASP A 126 7.43 -0.44 -6.86
N GLY A 127 8.44 0.38 -6.61
CA GLY A 127 9.63 0.04 -5.81
C GLY A 127 10.93 -0.06 -6.61
N GLU A 128 10.87 0.00 -7.92
CA GLU A 128 12.04 -0.03 -8.81
C GLU A 128 12.44 1.40 -9.19
N PRO A 129 13.62 1.89 -8.74
CA PRO A 129 14.10 3.21 -9.11
C PRO A 129 15.05 3.16 -10.33
N TRP A 130 14.99 4.18 -11.19
CA TRP A 130 15.94 4.38 -12.29
C TRP A 130 16.12 5.89 -12.61
N ILE A 131 17.09 6.21 -13.45
CA ILE A 131 17.22 7.55 -14.06
C ILE A 131 16.60 7.49 -15.45
N GLN A 132 15.55 8.27 -15.66
CA GLN A 132 14.84 8.39 -16.92
C GLN A 132 15.49 9.51 -17.75
N ALA A 133 16.01 9.16 -18.93
CA ALA A 133 16.45 10.14 -19.93
C ALA A 133 15.26 10.94 -20.49
N PRO A 134 15.48 12.10 -21.14
CA PRO A 134 14.41 12.90 -21.73
C PRO A 134 13.50 12.07 -22.62
N CYS A 135 12.19 12.06 -22.31
CA CYS A 135 11.21 11.24 -23.02
C CYS A 135 9.79 11.72 -22.74
N GLU A 136 8.84 11.11 -23.46
CA GLU A 136 7.43 11.17 -23.10
C GLU A 136 7.02 9.87 -22.40
N VAL A 137 6.46 9.99 -21.21
CA VAL A 137 5.89 8.87 -20.44
C VAL A 137 4.37 8.98 -20.51
N VAL A 138 3.72 7.91 -20.92
CA VAL A 138 2.26 7.83 -20.97
C VAL A 138 1.79 6.78 -19.98
N VAL A 139 0.95 7.20 -19.03
CA VAL A 139 0.30 6.33 -18.05
C VAL A 139 -1.17 6.20 -18.44
N LEU A 140 -1.57 4.97 -18.75
CA LEU A 140 -2.91 4.62 -19.17
C LEU A 140 -3.62 3.81 -18.09
N LYS A 141 -4.95 3.87 -18.12
CA LYS A 141 -5.78 2.90 -17.44
C LYS A 141 -5.40 1.47 -17.86
N SER A 142 -5.01 0.66 -16.89
CA SER A 142 -4.75 -0.75 -17.10
C SER A 142 -6.00 -1.45 -17.65
N ALA A 143 -5.84 -2.22 -18.72
CA ALA A 143 -6.86 -3.16 -19.19
C ALA A 143 -7.03 -4.34 -18.22
N LEU A 144 -6.00 -4.63 -17.43
CA LEU A 144 -5.99 -5.70 -16.44
C LEU A 144 -6.50 -5.18 -15.10
N LYS A 145 -7.46 -5.89 -14.52
CA LYS A 145 -7.97 -5.65 -13.17
C LYS A 145 -7.77 -6.90 -12.34
N ALA A 146 -7.33 -6.73 -11.10
CA ALA A 146 -7.21 -7.81 -10.14
C ALA A 146 -8.31 -7.69 -9.07
N THR A 147 -8.92 -8.82 -8.69
CA THR A 147 -9.82 -8.87 -7.54
C THR A 147 -9.00 -8.99 -6.27
N MET A 148 -9.10 -8.01 -5.39
CA MET A 148 -8.31 -7.92 -4.15
C MET A 148 -9.20 -8.13 -2.92
N LEU A 149 -8.67 -8.82 -1.90
CA LEU A 149 -9.36 -8.96 -0.62
C LEU A 149 -9.38 -7.63 0.13
N LYS A 150 -10.57 -7.09 0.39
CA LYS A 150 -10.75 -5.87 1.18
C LYS A 150 -11.15 -6.20 2.60
N LYS A 151 -10.37 -5.70 3.57
CA LYS A 151 -10.75 -5.76 4.98
C LYS A 151 -12.06 -5.00 5.19
N MET A 152 -13.09 -5.69 5.66
CA MET A 152 -14.37 -5.07 6.00
C MET A 152 -14.17 -4.15 7.21
N LYS A 153 -14.48 -2.85 7.05
CA LYS A 153 -14.49 -1.90 8.17
C LYS A 153 -15.78 -2.11 8.98
N GLY A 154 -15.71 -3.05 9.91
CA GLY A 154 -16.72 -3.31 10.92
C GLY A 154 -16.09 -4.14 12.03
N LYS A 155 -16.58 -4.02 13.26
CA LYS A 155 -16.24 -4.98 14.31
C LYS A 155 -16.82 -6.33 13.87
N MET A 156 -16.04 -7.15 13.18
CA MET A 156 -16.31 -8.57 13.16
C MET A 156 -16.17 -8.99 14.62
N LYS A 157 -17.30 -9.05 15.34
CA LYS A 157 -17.36 -9.72 16.63
C LYS A 157 -16.80 -11.09 16.30
N ARG A 158 -15.59 -11.39 16.79
CA ARG A 158 -15.02 -12.73 16.69
C ARG A 158 -16.17 -13.64 17.09
N ARG A 159 -16.69 -14.43 16.15
CA ARG A 159 -17.47 -15.58 16.55
C ARG A 159 -16.43 -16.42 17.26
N ASN A 160 -16.44 -16.37 18.59
CA ASN A 160 -15.81 -17.43 19.35
C ASN A 160 -16.40 -18.70 18.77
N THR A 161 -15.58 -19.53 18.14
CA THR A 161 -15.89 -20.94 17.98
C THR A 161 -15.87 -21.54 19.38
N GLU A 162 -16.90 -21.21 20.18
CA GLU A 162 -17.24 -22.02 21.33
C GLU A 162 -17.82 -23.31 20.75
N PRO A 163 -17.28 -24.49 21.09
CA PRO A 163 -17.97 -25.73 20.79
C PRO A 163 -19.31 -25.68 21.50
N PHE A 164 -20.39 -25.87 20.74
CA PHE A 164 -21.74 -26.04 21.29
C PHE A 164 -21.75 -27.32 22.12
N MET A 165 -21.42 -27.23 23.41
CA MET A 165 -21.76 -28.27 24.36
C MET A 165 -23.23 -28.08 24.71
N ALA A 166 -24.09 -28.83 24.02
CA ALA A 166 -25.49 -28.97 24.41
C ALA A 166 -25.52 -29.52 25.85
N GLN A 167 -25.92 -28.67 26.81
CA GLN A 167 -26.32 -29.16 28.12
C GLN A 167 -27.67 -29.86 27.94
N GLN A 168 -27.67 -31.19 27.97
CA GLN A 168 -28.89 -31.97 28.16
C GLN A 168 -29.43 -31.73 29.59
N PRO A 169 -30.75 -31.61 29.79
CA PRO A 169 -31.31 -31.51 31.14
C PRO A 169 -31.09 -32.82 31.91
N LEU A 170 -30.59 -32.70 33.14
CA LEU A 170 -30.51 -33.81 34.10
C LEU A 170 -31.93 -34.31 34.44
N ALA A 171 -32.22 -35.57 34.13
CA ALA A 171 -33.32 -36.32 34.72
C ALA A 171 -32.90 -36.86 36.10
N PRO A 172 -33.81 -36.97 37.09
CA PRO A 172 -33.45 -37.42 38.42
C PRO A 172 -33.54 -38.95 38.52
N GLY A 173 -32.56 -39.56 39.20
CA GLY A 173 -32.76 -40.90 39.79
C GLY A 173 -31.55 -41.84 39.78
N GLY A 174 -30.96 -42.03 40.95
CA GLY A 174 -30.86 -43.36 41.55
C GLY A 174 -29.73 -44.32 41.13
N ALA A 175 -28.75 -44.42 42.03
CA ALA A 175 -28.10 -45.64 42.54
C ALA A 175 -27.04 -46.41 41.69
N GLY A 176 -25.82 -46.44 42.23
CA GLY A 176 -25.06 -47.67 42.46
C GLY A 176 -24.04 -48.12 41.42
N GLY A 177 -22.78 -48.31 41.85
CA GLY A 177 -21.96 -49.43 41.37
C GLY A 177 -20.76 -49.12 40.46
N SER A 178 -19.57 -49.12 41.08
CA SER A 178 -18.25 -49.60 40.59
C SER A 178 -18.06 -50.03 39.12
N GLY A 179 -16.96 -49.56 38.50
CA GLY A 179 -16.37 -50.22 37.33
C GLY A 179 -15.31 -49.42 36.58
N THR A 180 -14.04 -49.70 36.88
CA THR A 180 -12.86 -49.78 35.98
C THR A 180 -12.69 -48.81 34.81
N ALA A 181 -11.54 -48.11 34.82
CA ALA A 181 -10.98 -47.32 33.72
C ALA A 181 -10.53 -48.17 32.51
N ALA A 182 -10.71 -47.63 31.30
CA ALA A 182 -9.98 -47.99 30.08
C ALA A 182 -9.92 -46.76 29.12
N PRO A 183 -8.91 -46.68 28.22
CA PRO A 183 -8.29 -45.42 27.81
C PRO A 183 -8.94 -44.79 26.58
N LEU A 184 -8.94 -43.45 26.52
CA LEU A 184 -9.30 -42.71 25.31
C LEU A 184 -8.08 -42.59 24.39
N SER A 185 -8.14 -43.31 23.27
CA SER A 185 -7.27 -43.17 22.11
C SER A 185 -7.40 -41.77 21.49
N ILE A 186 -6.28 -41.04 21.44
CA ILE A 186 -6.13 -39.77 20.71
C ILE A 186 -5.82 -40.09 19.25
N PRO A 187 -6.58 -39.59 18.25
CA PRO A 187 -6.13 -39.67 16.87
C PRO A 187 -5.08 -38.58 16.61
N VAL A 188 -3.84 -39.03 16.41
CA VAL A 188 -2.77 -38.23 15.79
C VAL A 188 -3.06 -38.16 14.30
N VAL A 189 -3.27 -36.94 13.77
CA VAL A 189 -3.17 -36.70 12.33
C VAL A 189 -1.79 -36.15 12.05
N THR A 190 -0.96 -37.01 11.47
CA THR A 190 0.39 -36.73 10.98
C THR A 190 0.29 -35.91 9.68
N GLU A 191 0.92 -34.74 9.64
CA GLU A 191 1.24 -34.08 8.37
C GLU A 191 2.34 -34.91 7.67
N GLN A 192 2.02 -35.47 6.50
CA GLN A 192 3.04 -36.00 5.59
C GLN A 192 3.76 -34.82 4.92
N LEU A 193 5.01 -34.64 5.32
CA LEU A 193 6.07 -34.04 4.52
C LEU A 193 6.59 -35.10 3.54
N GLU A 194 6.47 -34.85 2.24
CA GLU A 194 7.43 -35.41 1.28
C GLU A 194 7.92 -34.30 0.35
N ASN A 195 9.25 -34.17 0.33
CA ASN A 195 10.04 -33.30 -0.51
C ASN A 195 10.52 -34.06 -1.76
N LEU A 196 10.73 -33.30 -2.83
CA LEU A 196 11.79 -33.41 -3.85
C LEU A 196 11.72 -34.48 -4.98
N ASN A 197 11.82 -33.91 -6.20
CA ASN A 197 12.53 -34.34 -7.42
C ASN A 197 12.08 -35.61 -8.17
N HIS A 198 11.72 -35.44 -9.46
CA HIS A 198 12.60 -35.73 -10.62
C HIS A 198 11.94 -35.38 -11.97
N ASN A 199 12.76 -34.82 -12.87
CA ASN A 199 12.77 -34.78 -14.34
C ASN A 199 11.71 -35.62 -15.11
N ASN A 200 11.08 -35.09 -16.16
CA ASN A 200 11.56 -35.20 -17.56
C ASN A 200 10.63 -34.50 -18.58
N GLU A 201 11.27 -33.87 -19.56
CA GLU A 201 10.95 -33.61 -20.99
C GLU A 201 9.53 -33.93 -21.53
N PHE A 202 8.88 -32.95 -22.18
CA PHE A 202 8.82 -32.75 -23.64
C PHE A 202 8.36 -31.31 -23.95
#